data_AF-A0A6A4Z4C1-F1
#
_entry.id   AF-A0A6A4Z4C1-F1
#
_cell.length_a   1.000
_cell.length_b   1.000
_cell.length_c   1.000
_cell.angle_alpha   90.00
_cell.angle_beta   90.00
_cell.angle_gamma   90.00
#
_symmetry.space_group_name_H-M   'P 1'
#
loop_
_entity.id
_entity.type
_entity.pdbx_description
1 polymer ?
#
loop_
_entity_poly.entity_id
_entity_poly.type
_entity_poly.pdbx_seq_one_letter_code
_entity_poly.pdbx_strand_id
1 'polypeptide(L)'
;ACALASDLAALPAGDRTEIGQKGLNLSGGQKARVGLARACYSDADVFLLDSPLAAVDAIVSNEIFTKCILGLLRHKAVLLVTHNQDIIASPYVDRVFQVQDGQVIEAIRPDDLGNFKRLATEPLVAPLNARTTDVLDLDSSITRTFDELVTPTASTPYSFDPSEMLFTAVASTVALDKSFDESGMLTVVEAQPHGGVSHHVVSEYIHAIGGVGTVYIILVSTFGLHLFRLASDVWLTQWASHSTVAALWSPRINFFVYLTLALAGVVFMVIHTISTFGYGLRGSKVLFTKMFHRLLRAPMCFFDTNPIGRILNRFASDVMACDLQIPFAIGSLLYSVSNVMVTLCTALFLSKWLTLLIVPLLVLYVRLGAYFLAPLRDVNRIQ
;
A
#
# COMPACT_ATOMS: atom_id res chain seq x y z
N ALA A 1 -13.96 32.60 1.66
CA ALA A 1 -15.32 32.03 1.81
C ALA A 1 -15.41 30.93 2.87
N CYS A 2 -14.61 29.85 2.82
CA CYS A 2 -14.74 28.70 3.74
C CYS A 2 -13.86 28.77 5.01
N ALA A 3 -13.32 29.94 5.36
CA ALA A 3 -12.47 30.17 6.54
C ALA A 3 -11.26 29.21 6.69
N LEU A 4 -10.62 28.80 5.59
CA LEU A 4 -9.48 27.86 5.59
C LEU A 4 -8.10 28.53 5.70
N ALA A 5 -8.04 29.87 5.67
CA ALA A 5 -6.77 30.61 5.57
C ALA A 5 -5.82 30.33 6.74
N SER A 6 -6.35 30.40 7.96
CA SER A 6 -5.59 30.09 9.19
C SER A 6 -5.19 28.63 9.28
N ASP A 7 -6.02 27.70 8.79
CA ASP A 7 -5.67 26.27 8.79
C ASP A 7 -4.54 25.96 7.83
N LEU A 8 -4.59 26.52 6.61
CA LEU A 8 -3.54 26.33 5.62
C LEU A 8 -2.22 26.91 6.12
N ALA A 9 -2.23 28.08 6.74
CA ALA A 9 -1.03 28.67 7.34
C ALA A 9 -0.46 27.85 8.51
N ALA A 10 -1.28 27.06 9.21
CA ALA A 10 -0.86 26.20 10.31
C ALA A 10 -0.27 24.86 9.84
N LEU A 11 -0.42 24.48 8.56
CA LEU A 11 0.12 23.24 8.03
C LEU A 11 1.64 23.34 7.78
N PRO A 12 2.41 22.24 7.98
CA PRO A 12 3.88 22.25 7.86
C PRO A 12 4.43 22.80 6.54
N ALA A 13 3.77 22.48 5.42
CA ALA A 13 4.13 22.96 4.08
C ALA A 13 2.99 23.77 3.45
N GLY A 14 2.16 24.42 4.26
CA GLY A 14 1.02 25.20 3.78
C GLY A 14 0.03 24.35 2.97
N ASP A 15 -0.39 24.88 1.82
CA ASP A 15 -1.28 24.23 0.85
C ASP A 15 -0.68 23.01 0.14
N ARG A 16 0.65 22.83 0.20
CA ARG A 16 1.36 21.68 -0.39
C ARG A 16 1.50 20.50 0.55
N THR A 17 0.98 20.60 1.77
CA THR A 17 1.02 19.52 2.75
C THR A 17 0.21 18.32 2.26
N GLU A 18 0.81 17.14 2.29
CA GLU A 18 0.13 15.90 1.95
C GLU A 18 -0.99 15.61 2.94
N ILE A 19 -2.22 15.43 2.44
CA ILE A 19 -3.35 15.03 3.26
C ILE A 19 -3.36 13.51 3.38
N GLY A 20 -3.24 13.01 4.62
CA GLY A 20 -3.17 11.59 4.92
C GLY A 20 -4.43 10.82 4.53
N GLN A 21 -4.37 9.48 4.56
CA GLN A 21 -5.52 8.64 4.22
C GLN A 21 -6.76 9.01 5.06
N LYS A 22 -7.89 9.25 4.39
CA LYS A 22 -9.15 9.73 5.01
C LYS A 22 -9.00 11.06 5.78
N GLY A 23 -8.03 11.89 5.39
CA GLY A 23 -7.75 13.19 5.99
C GLY A 23 -7.22 13.10 7.42
N LEU A 24 -6.49 12.04 7.77
CA LEU A 24 -6.05 11.79 9.16
C LEU A 24 -5.41 13.02 9.84
N ASN A 25 -4.63 13.80 9.11
CA ASN A 25 -3.95 15.01 9.60
C ASN A 25 -4.86 16.24 9.78
N LEU A 26 -6.16 16.13 9.51
CA LEU A 26 -7.13 17.21 9.64
C LEU A 26 -8.11 16.93 10.79
N SER A 27 -8.48 17.99 11.52
CA SER A 27 -9.58 17.93 12.50
C SER A 27 -10.94 17.72 11.81
N GLY A 28 -11.97 17.33 12.57
CA GLY A 28 -13.33 17.17 12.02
C GLY A 28 -13.86 18.42 11.31
N GLY A 29 -13.67 19.59 11.94
CA GLY A 29 -14.05 20.88 11.36
C GLY A 29 -13.21 21.27 10.14
N GLN A 30 -11.92 20.92 10.11
CA GLN A 30 -11.08 21.12 8.92
C GLN A 30 -11.53 20.22 7.77
N LYS A 31 -11.82 18.93 8.02
CA LYS A 31 -12.36 18.02 7.00
C LYS A 31 -13.68 18.54 6.41
N ALA A 32 -14.58 19.03 7.26
CA ALA A 32 -15.85 19.60 6.82
C ALA A 32 -15.63 20.83 5.92
N ARG A 33 -14.73 21.75 6.31
CA ARG A 33 -14.42 22.95 5.54
C ARG A 33 -13.69 22.65 4.22
N VAL A 34 -12.76 21.71 4.20
CA VAL A 34 -12.11 21.24 2.96
C VAL A 34 -13.15 20.58 2.04
N GLY A 35 -14.06 19.78 2.58
CA GLY A 35 -15.17 19.19 1.83
C GLY A 35 -16.12 20.23 1.23
N LEU A 36 -16.48 21.26 2.02
CA LEU A 36 -17.29 22.39 1.57
C LEU A 36 -16.58 23.19 0.49
N ALA A 37 -15.29 23.52 0.69
CA ALA A 37 -14.49 24.23 -0.30
C ALA A 37 -14.42 23.46 -1.63
N ARG A 38 -14.23 22.14 -1.58
CA ARG A 38 -14.26 21.28 -2.77
C ARG A 38 -15.61 21.33 -3.49
N ALA A 39 -16.72 21.35 -2.75
CA ALA A 39 -18.05 21.49 -3.34
C ALA A 39 -18.19 22.86 -4.01
N CYS A 40 -17.90 23.95 -3.30
CA CYS A 40 -17.98 25.31 -3.85
C CYS A 40 -17.09 25.50 -5.08
N TYR A 41 -15.91 24.88 -5.09
CA TYR A 41 -14.97 24.95 -6.21
C TYR A 41 -15.49 24.27 -7.48
N SER A 42 -16.45 23.34 -7.38
CA SER A 42 -17.02 22.67 -8.56
C SER A 42 -18.03 23.55 -9.35
N ASP A 43 -18.41 24.72 -8.82
CA ASP A 43 -19.35 25.69 -9.42
C ASP A 43 -20.65 25.07 -9.98
N ALA A 44 -21.23 24.09 -9.27
CA ALA A 44 -22.49 23.46 -9.68
C ALA A 44 -23.68 24.45 -9.61
N ASP A 45 -24.80 24.14 -10.27
CA ASP A 45 -26.03 24.94 -10.17
C ASP A 45 -26.83 24.65 -8.89
N VAL A 46 -26.73 23.41 -8.39
CA VAL A 46 -27.44 22.90 -7.21
C VAL A 46 -26.44 22.32 -6.21
N PHE A 47 -26.53 22.76 -4.96
CA PHE A 47 -25.71 22.31 -3.84
C PHE A 47 -26.56 21.55 -2.83
N LEU A 48 -26.19 20.30 -2.56
CA LEU A 48 -26.77 19.48 -1.49
C LEU A 48 -25.76 19.40 -0.35
N LEU A 49 -26.05 20.09 0.75
CA LEU A 49 -25.13 20.22 1.87
C LEU A 49 -25.71 19.48 3.10
N ASP A 50 -25.13 18.33 3.43
CA ASP A 50 -25.51 17.56 4.61
C ASP A 50 -24.68 17.97 5.83
N SER A 51 -25.28 18.74 6.73
CA SER A 51 -24.71 19.17 8.01
C SER A 51 -23.26 19.73 7.91
N PRO A 52 -22.95 20.62 6.94
CA PRO A 52 -21.58 21.08 6.66
C PRO A 52 -20.93 21.85 7.82
N LEU A 53 -21.72 22.34 8.78
CA LEU A 53 -21.28 23.19 9.90
C LEU A 53 -21.32 22.47 11.26
N ALA A 54 -21.64 21.17 11.30
CA ALA A 54 -21.85 20.45 12.56
C ALA A 54 -20.57 20.29 13.41
N ALA A 55 -19.40 20.24 12.77
CA ALA A 55 -18.10 20.03 13.43
C ALA A 55 -17.27 21.32 13.58
N VAL A 56 -17.91 22.49 13.40
CA VAL A 56 -17.26 23.80 13.35
C VAL A 56 -17.75 24.65 14.51
N ASP A 57 -16.88 25.47 15.10
CA ASP A 57 -17.26 26.40 16.17
C ASP A 57 -18.21 27.50 15.66
N ALA A 58 -18.90 28.17 16.59
CA ALA A 58 -19.92 29.15 16.25
C ALA A 58 -19.40 30.37 15.45
N ILE A 59 -18.15 30.80 15.71
CA ILE A 59 -17.57 31.97 15.05
C ILE A 59 -17.27 31.63 13.59
N VAL A 60 -16.53 30.55 13.37
CA VAL A 60 -16.20 30.06 12.03
C VAL A 60 -17.46 29.64 11.27
N SER A 61 -18.45 29.04 11.96
CA SER A 61 -19.74 28.71 11.38
C SER A 61 -20.48 29.95 10.84
N ASN A 62 -20.51 31.04 11.62
CA ASN A 62 -21.12 32.31 11.18
C ASN A 62 -20.37 32.92 10.00
N GLU A 63 -19.03 32.89 10.02
CA GLU A 63 -18.23 33.35 8.88
C GLU A 63 -18.53 32.55 7.61
N ILE A 64 -18.58 31.22 7.69
CA ILE A 64 -18.92 30.36 6.55
C ILE A 64 -20.35 30.63 6.08
N PHE A 65 -21.30 30.74 6.99
CA PHE A 65 -22.69 31.00 6.63
C PHE A 65 -22.81 32.33 5.86
N THR A 66 -22.19 33.40 6.37
CA THR A 66 -22.28 34.73 5.78
C THR A 66 -21.48 34.84 4.47
N LYS A 67 -20.20 34.43 4.47
CA LYS A 67 -19.32 34.61 3.30
C LYS A 67 -19.50 33.53 2.24
N CYS A 68 -19.79 32.29 2.62
CA CYS A 68 -19.91 31.16 1.69
C CYS A 68 -21.36 30.94 1.25
N ILE A 69 -22.29 30.69 2.17
CA ILE A 69 -23.66 30.31 1.83
C ILE A 69 -24.43 31.53 1.31
N LEU A 70 -24.43 32.64 2.03
CA LEU A 70 -25.14 33.86 1.63
C LEU A 70 -24.37 34.72 0.62
N GLY A 71 -23.05 34.60 0.58
CA GLY A 71 -22.17 35.37 -0.30
C GLY A 71 -21.87 34.64 -1.60
N LEU A 72 -20.93 33.67 -1.56
CA LEU A 72 -20.47 32.95 -2.74
C LEU A 72 -21.59 32.19 -3.47
N LEU A 73 -22.49 31.54 -2.73
CA LEU A 73 -23.57 30.72 -3.27
C LEU A 73 -24.90 31.49 -3.45
N ARG A 74 -24.90 32.83 -3.35
CA ARG A 74 -26.10 33.67 -3.37
C ARG A 74 -27.02 33.43 -4.58
N HIS A 75 -26.46 33.10 -5.72
CA HIS A 75 -27.19 32.90 -6.98
C HIS A 75 -27.34 31.43 -7.37
N LYS A 76 -27.06 30.51 -6.43
CA LYS A 76 -27.13 29.07 -6.64
C LYS A 76 -28.27 28.47 -5.81
N ALA A 77 -28.80 27.33 -6.24
CA ALA A 77 -29.79 26.61 -5.46
C ALA A 77 -29.08 25.81 -4.35
N VAL A 78 -29.38 26.11 -3.08
CA VAL A 78 -28.76 25.44 -1.93
C VAL A 78 -29.81 24.71 -1.10
N LEU A 79 -29.69 23.39 -0.98
CA LEU A 79 -30.41 22.58 -0.01
C LEU A 79 -29.47 22.26 1.15
N LEU A 80 -29.75 22.84 2.31
CA LEU A 80 -28.96 22.65 3.52
C LEU A 80 -29.73 21.79 4.53
N VAL A 81 -29.17 20.63 4.87
CA VAL A 81 -29.64 19.81 5.99
C VAL A 81 -28.85 20.21 7.22
N THR A 82 -29.54 20.60 8.31
CA THR A 82 -28.87 21.01 9.55
C THR A 82 -29.77 20.78 10.76
N HIS A 83 -29.15 20.57 11.92
CA HIS A 83 -29.82 20.55 13.23
C HIS A 83 -29.61 21.86 14.01
N ASN A 84 -28.84 22.81 13.45
CA ASN A 84 -28.54 24.07 14.13
C ASN A 84 -29.74 25.02 14.06
N GLN A 85 -30.36 25.27 15.23
CA GLN A 85 -31.54 26.13 15.35
C GLN A 85 -31.30 27.57 14.93
N ASP A 86 -30.09 28.11 15.13
CA ASP A 86 -29.77 29.50 14.76
C ASP A 86 -29.80 29.69 13.24
N ILE A 87 -29.38 28.67 12.49
CA ILE A 87 -29.43 28.67 11.03
C ILE A 87 -30.87 28.47 10.56
N ILE A 88 -31.60 27.54 11.18
CA ILE A 88 -33.01 27.27 10.83
C ILE A 88 -33.89 28.50 11.09
N ALA A 89 -33.63 29.23 12.18
CA ALA A 89 -34.37 30.43 12.54
C ALA A 89 -33.88 31.70 11.83
N SER A 90 -32.86 31.57 10.98
CA SER A 90 -32.27 32.70 10.28
C SER A 90 -33.27 33.29 9.27
N PRO A 91 -33.39 34.64 9.19
CA PRO A 91 -34.28 35.28 8.22
C PRO A 91 -33.83 35.09 6.76
N TYR A 92 -32.61 34.57 6.54
CA TYR A 92 -32.03 34.34 5.21
C TYR A 92 -32.39 32.97 4.62
N VAL A 93 -33.19 32.15 5.30
CA VAL A 93 -33.65 30.85 4.80
C VAL A 93 -34.97 31.04 4.06
N ASP A 94 -35.05 30.70 2.77
CA ASP A 94 -36.29 30.93 2.02
C ASP A 94 -37.44 29.99 2.44
N ARG A 95 -37.11 28.73 2.76
CA ARG A 95 -38.07 27.68 3.11
C ARG A 95 -37.45 26.66 4.07
N VAL A 96 -38.21 26.26 5.08
CA VAL A 96 -37.82 25.20 6.02
C VAL A 96 -38.72 23.99 5.81
N PHE A 97 -38.11 22.80 5.72
CA PHE A 97 -38.82 21.52 5.66
C PHE A 97 -38.46 20.70 6.89
N GLN A 98 -39.45 20.28 7.68
CA GLN A 98 -39.24 19.36 8.77
C GLN A 98 -39.49 17.92 8.29
N VAL A 99 -38.59 17.00 8.62
CA VAL A 99 -38.77 15.57 8.33
C VAL A 99 -38.97 14.84 9.65
N GLN A 100 -40.10 14.15 9.80
CA GLN A 100 -40.44 13.36 10.98
C GLN A 100 -40.98 12.00 10.53
N ASP A 101 -40.46 10.92 11.11
CA ASP A 101 -40.84 9.54 10.81
C ASP A 101 -40.81 9.19 9.31
N GLY A 102 -39.84 9.74 8.57
CA GLY A 102 -39.69 9.53 7.13
C GLY A 102 -40.71 10.29 6.26
N GLN A 103 -41.55 11.14 6.85
CA GLN A 103 -42.49 12.01 6.16
C GLN A 103 -42.06 13.48 6.27
N VAL A 104 -42.28 14.26 5.20
CA VAL A 104 -42.03 15.70 5.21
C VAL A 104 -43.25 16.40 5.79
N ILE A 105 -43.06 17.04 6.93
CA ILE A 105 -44.08 17.81 7.64
C ILE A 105 -43.74 19.29 7.45
N GLU A 106 -44.63 19.99 6.73
CA GLU A 106 -44.70 21.45 6.57
C GLU A 106 -43.51 22.17 5.87
N ALA A 107 -43.86 23.09 4.96
CA ALA A 107 -42.94 24.00 4.27
C ALA A 107 -43.13 25.40 4.85
N ILE A 108 -42.53 25.67 6.00
CA ILE A 108 -42.77 26.90 6.77
C ILE A 108 -41.93 28.04 6.18
N ARG A 109 -42.55 29.22 5.97
CA ARG A 109 -41.83 30.47 5.70
C ARG A 109 -41.32 31.06 7.02
N PRO A 110 -40.11 31.63 7.09
CA PRO A 110 -39.54 32.15 8.33
C PRO A 110 -40.39 33.19 9.07
N ASP A 111 -41.26 33.91 8.36
CA ASP A 111 -42.14 34.93 8.96
C ASP A 111 -43.17 34.34 9.96
N ASP A 112 -43.49 33.04 9.86
CA ASP A 112 -44.41 32.34 10.76
C ASP A 112 -43.68 31.55 11.89
N LEU A 113 -42.35 31.67 11.98
CA LEU A 113 -41.51 30.90 12.92
C LEU A 113 -41.74 31.28 14.40
N GLY A 114 -42.49 32.35 14.68
CA GLY A 114 -42.92 32.72 16.03
C GLY A 114 -43.72 31.62 16.75
N ASN A 115 -44.38 30.73 16.00
CA ASN A 115 -45.08 29.56 16.55
C ASN A 115 -44.15 28.36 16.82
N PHE A 116 -42.97 28.29 16.17
CA PHE A 116 -41.99 27.21 16.33
C PHE A 116 -41.35 27.21 17.73
N LYS A 117 -41.26 28.38 18.35
CA LYS A 117 -40.69 28.58 19.69
C LYS A 117 -41.51 27.95 20.82
N ARG A 118 -42.73 27.46 20.56
CA ARG A 118 -43.59 26.80 21.56
C ARG A 118 -43.51 25.27 21.59
N LEU A 119 -42.90 24.63 20.58
CA LEU A 119 -42.78 23.16 20.52
C LEU A 119 -41.38 22.64 20.86
N ALA A 120 -40.35 23.51 20.85
CA ALA A 120 -39.03 23.17 21.36
C ALA A 120 -38.90 23.60 22.82
N THR A 121 -38.71 22.61 23.69
CA THR A 121 -38.36 22.74 25.11
C THR A 121 -37.30 23.82 25.35
N GLU A 122 -37.49 24.60 26.42
CA GLU A 122 -36.58 25.70 26.81
C GLU A 122 -35.11 25.25 26.83
N PRO A 123 -34.17 26.02 26.24
CA PRO A 123 -32.75 25.71 26.34
C PRO A 123 -32.28 25.92 27.80
N LEU A 124 -31.65 24.89 28.36
CA LEU A 124 -31.17 24.85 29.75
C LEU A 124 -29.99 25.81 30.05
N VAL A 125 -29.46 26.56 29.09
CA VAL A 125 -28.38 27.53 29.31
C VAL A 125 -28.49 28.70 28.34
N ALA A 126 -28.35 29.92 28.86
CA ALA A 126 -28.31 31.16 28.09
C ALA A 126 -27.04 31.25 27.21
N PRO A 127 -27.11 31.77 25.97
CA PRO A 127 -25.93 31.98 25.15
C PRO A 127 -25.04 33.06 25.77
N LEU A 128 -23.76 32.70 25.97
CA LEU A 128 -22.72 33.63 26.40
C LEU A 128 -22.45 34.65 25.29
N ASN A 129 -22.61 35.94 25.62
CA ASN A 129 -22.28 37.06 24.75
C ASN A 129 -20.80 37.01 24.35
N ALA A 130 -20.53 36.83 23.05
CA ALA A 130 -19.19 36.94 22.50
C ALA A 130 -18.72 38.41 22.57
N ARG A 131 -17.57 38.64 23.21
CA ARG A 131 -16.89 39.95 23.21
C ARG A 131 -16.30 40.22 21.83
N THR A 132 -16.72 41.31 21.22
CA THR A 132 -16.10 41.92 20.04
C THR A 132 -14.88 42.73 20.50
N THR A 133 -13.68 42.17 20.36
CA THR A 133 -12.41 42.91 20.27
C THR A 133 -11.35 41.88 19.92
N ASP A 134 -10.92 41.88 18.65
CA ASP A 134 -9.57 41.52 18.19
C ASP A 134 -9.59 41.55 16.65
N VAL A 135 -9.44 42.77 16.10
CA VAL A 135 -9.08 42.98 14.70
C VAL A 135 -7.57 43.05 14.68
N LEU A 136 -6.92 42.01 14.16
CA LEU A 136 -5.49 42.02 13.88
C LEU A 136 -5.30 42.53 12.45
N ASP A 137 -4.80 43.75 12.32
CA ASP A 137 -4.28 44.30 11.07
C ASP A 137 -3.02 43.53 10.68
N LEU A 138 -3.07 42.83 9.54
CA LEU A 138 -1.90 42.21 8.93
C LEU A 138 -1.49 43.05 7.71
N ASP A 139 -0.47 43.87 7.91
CA ASP A 139 0.17 44.66 6.88
C ASP A 139 1.04 43.74 6.00
N SER A 140 0.87 43.72 4.67
CA SER A 140 1.89 43.16 3.78
C SER A 140 1.87 43.74 2.37
N SER A 141 2.93 44.49 2.07
CA SER A 141 3.30 44.94 0.72
C SER A 141 4.38 44.01 0.14
N ILE A 142 4.02 43.01 -0.67
CA ILE A 142 4.92 42.38 -1.66
C ILE A 142 4.09 41.91 -2.86
N THR A 143 4.19 42.62 -3.99
CA THR A 143 3.58 42.22 -5.26
C THR A 143 4.36 41.07 -5.90
N ARG A 144 3.69 39.93 -6.14
CA ARG A 144 4.18 38.83 -6.99
C ARG A 144 3.17 38.60 -8.10
N THR A 145 3.66 38.48 -9.33
CA THR A 145 2.88 38.22 -10.54
C THR A 145 2.51 36.74 -10.64
N PHE A 146 1.25 36.43 -10.94
CA PHE A 146 0.69 35.08 -11.01
C PHE A 146 0.17 34.75 -12.43
N ASP A 147 0.26 33.47 -12.83
CA ASP A 147 -0.19 32.94 -14.13
C ASP A 147 -1.72 32.78 -14.21
N GLU A 148 -2.30 33.21 -15.33
CA GLU A 148 -3.74 33.28 -15.66
C GLU A 148 -4.40 31.92 -16.01
N LEU A 149 -4.31 30.91 -15.14
CA LEU A 149 -4.96 29.60 -15.39
C LEU A 149 -6.21 29.33 -14.52
N VAL A 150 -6.73 30.33 -13.83
CA VAL A 150 -8.03 30.24 -13.15
C VAL A 150 -8.98 31.23 -13.80
N THR A 151 -9.83 30.75 -14.71
CA THR A 151 -10.99 31.52 -15.16
C THR A 151 -12.02 31.55 -14.03
N PRO A 152 -12.31 32.69 -13.40
CA PRO A 152 -13.56 32.83 -12.66
C PRO A 152 -14.70 32.76 -13.67
N THR A 153 -15.66 31.85 -13.48
CA THR A 153 -16.93 31.92 -14.19
C THR A 153 -17.54 33.30 -13.91
N ALA A 154 -18.07 33.97 -14.94
CA ALA A 154 -18.65 35.32 -14.88
C ALA A 154 -19.83 35.50 -13.89
N SER A 155 -20.23 34.42 -13.20
CA SER A 155 -21.29 34.32 -12.21
C SER A 155 -20.82 34.53 -10.76
N THR A 156 -19.50 34.61 -10.49
CA THR A 156 -18.99 34.76 -9.12
C THR A 156 -18.96 36.23 -8.67
N PRO A 157 -19.55 36.58 -7.51
CA PRO A 157 -19.64 37.97 -7.05
C PRO A 157 -18.35 38.50 -6.41
N TYR A 158 -17.26 37.73 -6.38
CA TYR A 158 -15.98 38.15 -5.81
C TYR A 158 -15.06 38.67 -6.92
N SER A 159 -14.63 39.93 -6.80
CA SER A 159 -13.52 40.47 -7.60
C SER A 159 -12.24 39.71 -7.24
N PHE A 160 -11.53 39.21 -8.25
CA PHE A 160 -10.27 38.51 -8.08
C PHE A 160 -9.15 39.52 -7.81
N ASP A 161 -8.59 39.52 -6.60
CA ASP A 161 -7.36 40.25 -6.26
C ASP A 161 -6.17 39.28 -6.15
N PRO A 162 -5.13 39.40 -7.01
CA PRO A 162 -3.96 38.52 -6.98
C PRO A 162 -3.20 38.52 -5.65
N SER A 163 -3.26 39.61 -4.86
CA SER A 163 -2.60 39.69 -3.54
C SER A 163 -3.22 38.81 -2.45
N GLU A 164 -4.46 38.35 -2.63
CA GLU A 164 -5.14 37.46 -1.66
C GLU A 164 -4.92 35.95 -1.96
N MET A 165 -4.05 35.60 -2.93
CA MET A 165 -3.77 34.21 -3.26
C MET A 165 -3.09 33.48 -2.10
N LEU A 166 -3.84 32.60 -1.46
CA LEU A 166 -3.34 31.65 -0.47
C LEU A 166 -2.55 30.48 -1.06
N PHE A 167 -2.62 30.26 -2.37
CA PHE A 167 -2.05 29.09 -3.03
C PHE A 167 -0.62 29.34 -3.51
N THR A 168 0.27 28.38 -3.25
CA THR A 168 1.66 28.42 -3.73
C THR A 168 1.70 28.08 -5.21
N ALA A 169 1.93 29.08 -6.06
CA ALA A 169 2.04 28.90 -7.51
C ALA A 169 2.90 27.68 -7.90
N VAL A 170 2.39 26.85 -8.81
CA VAL A 170 3.17 25.77 -9.43
C VAL A 170 4.25 26.45 -10.26
N ALA A 171 5.47 26.55 -9.72
CA ALA A 171 6.57 27.18 -10.42
C ALA A 171 6.94 26.30 -11.62
N SER A 172 6.52 26.71 -12.81
CA SER A 172 6.81 25.98 -14.05
C SER A 172 8.29 26.04 -14.43
N THR A 173 9.08 26.98 -13.90
CA THR A 173 10.42 27.27 -14.49
C THR A 173 11.50 27.85 -13.56
N VAL A 174 11.32 27.97 -12.24
CA VAL A 174 12.38 28.55 -11.38
C VAL A 174 12.91 27.55 -10.35
N ALA A 175 14.10 27.06 -10.65
CA ALA A 175 15.04 26.30 -9.81
C ALA A 175 14.53 24.97 -9.24
N LEU A 176 14.94 23.90 -9.93
CA LEU A 176 15.06 22.50 -9.49
C LEU A 176 15.89 22.28 -8.20
N ASP A 177 16.21 23.33 -7.44
CA ASP A 177 17.19 23.33 -6.35
C ASP A 177 16.58 23.62 -4.97
N LYS A 178 15.26 23.82 -4.89
CA LYS A 178 14.53 23.61 -3.64
C LYS A 178 13.82 22.28 -3.77
N SER A 179 14.41 21.26 -3.14
CA SER A 179 13.72 20.04 -2.73
C SER A 179 12.26 20.37 -2.43
N PHE A 180 11.31 19.63 -3.03
CA PHE A 180 9.96 19.57 -2.49
C PHE A 180 10.09 19.49 -0.98
N ASP A 181 9.50 20.47 -0.28
CA ASP A 181 9.73 20.65 1.15
C ASP A 181 9.32 19.35 1.85
N GLU A 182 10.31 18.54 2.26
CA GLU A 182 10.09 17.21 2.84
C GLU A 182 9.26 17.30 4.13
N SER A 183 9.17 18.50 4.71
CA SER A 183 8.31 18.86 5.84
C SER A 183 6.82 18.58 5.60
N GLY A 184 6.37 18.57 4.34
CA GLY A 184 4.97 18.38 3.97
C GLY A 184 4.55 16.95 3.64
N MET A 185 5.48 16.00 3.51
CA MET A 185 5.15 14.60 3.18
C MET A 185 4.83 13.80 4.44
N LEU A 186 3.62 13.25 4.48
CA LEU A 186 3.19 12.38 5.57
C LEU A 186 3.57 10.92 5.27
N THR A 187 3.57 10.52 3.99
CA THR A 187 3.90 9.16 3.60
C THR A 187 5.38 9.01 3.29
N VAL A 188 6.03 8.08 3.97
CA VAL A 188 7.43 7.72 3.65
C VAL A 188 7.43 6.93 2.34
N VAL A 189 8.19 7.42 1.36
CA VAL A 189 8.48 6.70 0.11
C VAL A 189 9.36 5.50 0.43
N GLU A 190 8.99 4.32 -0.09
CA GLU A 190 9.72 3.10 0.21
C GLU A 190 11.13 3.14 -0.38
N ALA A 191 12.15 3.10 0.48
CA ALA A 191 13.54 3.01 0.05
C ALA A 191 13.78 1.66 -0.63
N GLN A 192 14.03 1.67 -1.94
CA GLN A 192 14.44 0.49 -2.68
C GLN A 192 15.96 0.29 -2.55
N PRO A 193 16.46 -0.71 -1.79
CA PRO A 193 17.88 -0.95 -1.67
C PRO A 193 18.48 -1.37 -3.02
N HIS A 194 19.55 -0.69 -3.42
CA HIS A 194 20.29 -1.00 -4.65
C HIS A 194 21.25 -2.17 -4.39
N GLY A 195 21.33 -3.15 -5.30
CA GLY A 195 22.26 -4.29 -5.19
C GLY A 195 21.64 -5.62 -4.76
N GLY A 196 22.48 -6.61 -4.44
CA GLY A 196 22.03 -7.98 -4.13
C GLY A 196 21.32 -8.14 -2.78
N VAL A 197 20.70 -9.30 -2.57
CA VAL A 197 20.10 -9.66 -1.28
C VAL A 197 21.19 -9.81 -0.23
N SER A 198 21.04 -9.18 0.94
CA SER A 198 22.03 -9.27 2.00
C SER A 198 22.04 -10.66 2.64
N HIS A 199 23.24 -11.14 3.01
CA HIS A 199 23.40 -12.47 3.65
C HIS A 199 22.60 -12.58 4.96
N HIS A 200 22.37 -11.46 5.63
CA HIS A 200 21.53 -11.38 6.82
C HIS A 200 20.09 -11.84 6.55
N VAL A 201 19.47 -11.42 5.44
CA VAL A 201 18.09 -11.84 5.08
C VAL A 201 18.02 -13.35 4.87
N VAL A 202 19.01 -13.92 4.19
CA VAL A 202 19.08 -15.37 3.97
C VAL A 202 19.25 -16.11 5.30
N SER A 203 20.11 -15.61 6.19
CA SER A 203 20.33 -16.20 7.51
C SER A 203 19.05 -16.17 8.37
N GLU A 204 18.33 -15.06 8.39
CA GLU A 204 17.05 -14.95 9.11
C GLU A 204 15.99 -15.92 8.56
N TYR A 205 15.92 -16.10 7.23
CA TYR A 205 15.02 -17.05 6.62
C TYR A 205 15.37 -18.50 7.00
N ILE A 206 16.66 -18.87 7.00
CA ILE A 206 17.13 -20.19 7.44
C ILE A 206 16.76 -20.42 8.92
N HIS A 207 16.96 -19.42 9.79
CA HIS A 207 16.56 -19.52 11.18
C HIS A 207 15.04 -19.67 11.35
N ALA A 208 14.24 -18.96 10.55
CA ALA A 208 12.78 -19.08 10.60
C ALA A 208 12.28 -20.48 10.24
N ILE A 209 12.91 -21.12 9.25
CA ILE A 209 12.53 -22.46 8.79
C ILE A 209 12.87 -23.57 9.82
N GLY A 210 13.87 -23.35 10.68
CA GLY A 210 14.31 -24.34 11.67
C GLY A 210 15.82 -24.45 11.83
N GLY A 211 16.59 -23.56 11.20
CA GLY A 211 18.04 -23.48 11.32
C GLY A 211 18.82 -24.40 10.37
N VAL A 212 20.10 -24.60 10.65
CA VAL A 212 21.00 -25.36 9.77
C VAL A 212 20.63 -26.84 9.68
N GLY A 213 20.01 -27.41 10.73
CA GLY A 213 19.59 -28.80 10.75
C GLY A 213 18.53 -29.14 9.68
N THR A 214 17.59 -28.24 9.39
CA THR A 214 16.59 -28.45 8.34
C THR A 214 17.21 -28.36 6.95
N VAL A 215 18.18 -27.46 6.76
CA VAL A 215 18.96 -27.36 5.51
C VAL A 215 19.70 -28.68 5.24
N TYR A 216 20.32 -29.26 6.27
CA TYR A 216 20.99 -30.56 6.15
C TYR A 216 20.02 -31.67 5.72
N ILE A 217 18.83 -31.75 6.32
CA ILE A 217 17.80 -32.74 5.94
C ILE A 217 17.39 -32.58 4.47
N ILE A 218 17.15 -31.34 4.03
CA ILE A 218 16.78 -31.05 2.63
C ILE A 218 17.92 -31.51 1.71
N LEU A 219 19.17 -31.13 1.98
CA LEU A 219 20.32 -31.52 1.16
C LEU A 219 20.51 -33.04 1.07
N VAL A 220 20.42 -33.74 2.20
CA VAL A 220 20.53 -35.21 2.25
C VAL A 220 19.40 -35.86 1.44
N SER A 221 18.17 -35.36 1.56
CA SER A 221 17.03 -35.87 0.80
C SER A 221 17.20 -35.65 -0.72
N THR A 222 17.72 -34.48 -1.12
CA THR A 222 17.97 -34.15 -2.52
C THR A 222 19.08 -35.00 -3.11
N PHE A 223 20.18 -35.21 -2.37
CA PHE A 223 21.27 -36.07 -2.84
C PHE A 223 20.84 -37.54 -2.92
N GLY A 224 20.12 -38.02 -1.91
CA GLY A 224 19.56 -39.38 -1.90
C GLY A 224 18.66 -39.64 -3.11
N LEU A 225 17.77 -38.70 -3.46
CA LEU A 225 16.92 -38.79 -4.64
C LEU A 225 17.73 -39.02 -5.93
N HIS A 226 18.76 -38.21 -6.16
CA HIS A 226 19.58 -38.34 -7.38
C HIS A 226 20.45 -39.59 -7.37
N LEU A 227 20.95 -40.00 -6.19
CA LEU A 227 21.76 -41.22 -6.04
C LEU A 227 20.96 -42.47 -6.41
N PHE A 228 19.75 -42.64 -5.86
CA PHE A 228 18.93 -43.82 -6.14
C PHE A 228 18.38 -43.83 -7.58
N ARG A 229 18.08 -42.64 -8.14
CA ARG A 229 17.74 -42.50 -9.55
C ARG A 229 18.89 -42.97 -10.44
N LEU A 230 20.10 -42.47 -10.20
CA LEU A 230 21.28 -42.86 -10.96
C LEU A 230 21.60 -44.35 -10.81
N ALA A 231 21.53 -44.88 -9.58
CA ALA A 231 21.78 -46.29 -9.32
C ALA A 231 20.80 -47.19 -10.10
N SER A 232 19.51 -46.79 -10.17
CA SER A 232 18.49 -47.47 -10.98
C SER A 232 18.84 -47.45 -12.48
N ASP A 233 19.25 -46.29 -13.01
CA ASP A 233 19.62 -46.14 -14.43
C ASP A 233 20.88 -46.95 -14.80
N VAL A 234 21.89 -46.93 -13.94
CA VAL A 234 23.12 -47.73 -14.12
C VAL A 234 22.80 -49.22 -14.06
N TRP A 235 21.97 -49.64 -13.12
CA TRP A 235 21.54 -51.03 -12.99
C TRP A 235 20.79 -51.51 -14.23
N LEU A 236 19.85 -50.69 -14.73
CA LEU A 236 19.11 -50.99 -15.96
C LEU A 236 20.05 -51.12 -17.17
N THR A 237 21.03 -50.23 -17.28
CA THR A 237 22.04 -50.26 -18.36
C THR A 237 22.86 -51.55 -18.31
N GLN A 238 23.31 -51.96 -17.13
CA GLN A 238 24.04 -53.22 -16.94
C GLN A 238 23.17 -54.43 -17.28
N TRP A 239 21.93 -54.47 -16.77
CA TRP A 239 21.00 -55.56 -17.04
C TRP A 239 20.70 -55.72 -18.53
N ALA A 240 20.51 -54.61 -19.25
CA ALA A 240 20.32 -54.62 -20.70
C ALA A 240 21.55 -55.16 -21.45
N SER A 241 22.76 -54.75 -21.04
CA SER A 241 24.01 -55.14 -21.71
C SER A 241 24.40 -56.62 -21.56
N HIS A 242 24.04 -57.27 -20.45
CA HIS A 242 24.40 -58.67 -20.15
C HIS A 242 23.36 -59.70 -20.62
N SER A 243 22.32 -59.28 -21.32
CA SER A 243 21.20 -60.15 -21.73
C SER A 243 21.51 -61.12 -22.89
N THR A 244 22.66 -60.98 -23.57
CA THR A 244 22.92 -61.69 -24.84
C THR A 244 23.90 -62.87 -24.77
N VAL A 245 24.78 -63.02 -23.76
CA VAL A 245 25.78 -64.11 -23.77
C VAL A 245 26.12 -64.77 -22.42
N ALA A 246 25.94 -64.10 -21.27
CA ALA A 246 26.17 -64.73 -19.96
C ALA A 246 25.50 -63.92 -18.83
N ALA A 247 24.24 -64.20 -18.54
CA ALA A 247 23.56 -63.60 -17.40
C ALA A 247 24.11 -64.22 -16.09
N LEU A 248 24.93 -63.48 -15.35
CA LEU A 248 25.45 -63.86 -14.02
C LEU A 248 24.32 -64.05 -12.97
N TRP A 249 23.14 -63.46 -13.21
CA TRP A 249 22.02 -63.42 -12.27
C TRP A 249 20.70 -63.77 -12.96
N SER A 250 19.80 -64.42 -12.22
CA SER A 250 18.47 -64.74 -12.74
C SER A 250 17.68 -63.45 -13.05
N PRO A 251 16.87 -63.41 -14.13
CA PRO A 251 16.07 -62.24 -14.49
C PRO A 251 15.18 -61.73 -13.35
N ARG A 252 14.72 -62.63 -12.47
CA ARG A 252 13.93 -62.28 -11.29
C ARG A 252 14.71 -61.43 -10.30
N ILE A 253 15.97 -61.76 -10.03
CA ILE A 253 16.82 -61.01 -9.09
C ILE A 253 17.12 -59.60 -9.65
N ASN A 254 17.44 -59.49 -10.93
CA ASN A 254 17.68 -58.19 -11.57
C ASN A 254 16.46 -57.27 -11.50
N PHE A 255 15.27 -57.83 -11.72
CA PHE A 255 14.01 -57.10 -11.58
C PHE A 255 13.77 -56.64 -10.13
N PHE A 256 13.99 -57.51 -9.14
CA PHE A 256 13.82 -57.14 -7.73
C PHE A 256 14.79 -56.02 -7.30
N VAL A 257 16.06 -56.09 -7.71
CA VAL A 257 17.04 -55.03 -7.39
C VAL A 257 16.68 -53.70 -8.06
N TYR A 258 16.25 -53.73 -9.32
CA TYR A 258 15.76 -52.53 -10.00
C TYR A 258 14.55 -51.92 -9.28
N LEU A 259 13.58 -52.77 -8.91
CA LEU A 259 12.36 -52.33 -8.23
C LEU A 259 12.66 -51.70 -6.86
N THR A 260 13.57 -52.28 -6.07
CA THR A 260 13.94 -51.71 -4.76
C THR A 260 14.68 -50.38 -4.89
N LEU A 261 15.59 -50.24 -5.87
CA LEU A 261 16.28 -48.97 -6.15
C LEU A 261 15.31 -47.88 -6.61
N ALA A 262 14.39 -48.22 -7.52
CA ALA A 262 13.36 -47.29 -7.99
C ALA A 262 12.42 -46.86 -6.85
N LEU A 263 11.96 -47.81 -6.03
CA LEU A 263 11.09 -47.52 -4.88
C LEU A 263 11.80 -46.65 -3.84
N ALA A 264 13.08 -46.93 -3.55
CA ALA A 264 13.89 -46.09 -2.67
C ALA A 264 14.00 -44.66 -3.23
N GLY A 265 14.22 -44.49 -4.54
CA GLY A 265 14.21 -43.18 -5.19
C GLY A 265 12.89 -42.43 -5.01
N VAL A 266 11.75 -43.11 -5.15
CA VAL A 266 10.42 -42.52 -4.90
C VAL A 266 10.27 -42.09 -3.43
N VAL A 267 10.73 -42.90 -2.48
CA VAL A 267 10.70 -42.54 -1.04
C VAL A 267 11.51 -41.27 -0.78
N PHE A 268 12.71 -41.16 -1.32
CA PHE A 268 13.53 -39.95 -1.18
C PHE A 268 12.90 -38.74 -1.89
N MET A 269 12.21 -38.93 -3.02
CA MET A 269 11.46 -37.87 -3.69
C MET A 269 10.35 -37.32 -2.79
N VAL A 270 9.59 -38.22 -2.15
CA VAL A 270 8.51 -37.83 -1.23
C VAL A 270 9.08 -37.10 -0.01
N ILE A 271 10.16 -37.60 0.59
CA ILE A 271 10.84 -36.94 1.72
C ILE A 271 11.35 -35.55 1.31
N HIS A 272 11.93 -35.41 0.12
CA HIS A 272 12.41 -34.13 -0.39
C HIS A 272 11.27 -33.11 -0.56
N THR A 273 10.16 -33.52 -1.18
CA THR A 273 9.00 -32.64 -1.39
C THR A 273 8.36 -32.24 -0.07
N ILE A 274 8.13 -33.19 0.84
CA ILE A 274 7.52 -32.93 2.16
C ILE A 274 8.44 -32.06 3.02
N SER A 275 9.75 -32.32 3.04
CA SER A 275 10.69 -31.52 3.82
C SER A 275 10.79 -30.10 3.29
N THR A 276 11.00 -29.90 1.99
CA THR A 276 11.12 -28.55 1.39
C THR A 276 9.86 -27.73 1.62
N PHE A 277 8.68 -28.29 1.35
CA PHE A 277 7.42 -27.56 1.49
C PHE A 277 7.00 -27.39 2.95
N GLY A 278 7.11 -28.45 3.77
CA GLY A 278 6.73 -28.41 5.18
C GLY A 278 7.59 -27.46 5.99
N TYR A 279 8.91 -27.45 5.75
CA TYR A 279 9.82 -26.50 6.38
C TYR A 279 9.63 -25.07 5.85
N GLY A 280 9.37 -24.90 4.55
CA GLY A 280 9.00 -23.60 3.97
C GLY A 280 7.77 -22.97 4.63
N LEU A 281 6.68 -23.73 4.76
CA LEU A 281 5.45 -23.30 5.44
C LEU A 281 5.69 -22.96 6.91
N ARG A 282 6.51 -23.76 7.61
CA ARG A 282 6.89 -23.46 9.00
C ARG A 282 7.61 -22.10 9.07
N GLY A 283 8.56 -21.85 8.17
CA GLY A 283 9.31 -20.60 8.09
C GLY A 283 8.38 -19.41 7.88
N SER A 284 7.46 -19.52 6.92
CA SER A 284 6.48 -18.46 6.66
C SER A 284 5.57 -18.19 7.86
N LYS A 285 5.05 -19.23 8.52
CA LYS A 285 4.25 -19.07 9.75
C LYS A 285 5.00 -18.33 10.85
N VAL A 286 6.30 -18.62 11.03
CA VAL A 286 7.15 -17.93 12.01
C VAL A 286 7.32 -16.45 11.62
N LEU A 287 7.60 -16.15 10.35
CA LEU A 287 7.76 -14.78 9.87
C LEU A 287 6.47 -13.98 9.98
N PHE A 288 5.33 -14.55 9.55
CA PHE A 288 4.01 -13.96 9.71
C PHE A 288 3.70 -13.64 11.17
N THR A 289 3.92 -14.61 12.08
CA THR A 289 3.62 -14.42 13.51
C THR A 289 4.49 -13.32 14.11
N LYS A 290 5.78 -13.27 13.76
CA LYS A 290 6.70 -12.20 14.20
C LYS A 290 6.25 -10.84 13.67
N MET A 291 5.92 -10.75 12.37
CA MET A 291 5.47 -9.51 11.74
C MET A 291 4.16 -9.01 12.36
N PHE A 292 3.19 -9.90 12.56
CA PHE A 292 1.91 -9.60 13.18
C PHE A 292 2.06 -9.07 14.61
N HIS A 293 2.85 -9.75 15.45
CA HIS A 293 3.10 -9.29 16.82
C HIS A 293 3.81 -7.94 16.89
N ARG A 294 4.71 -7.66 15.94
CA ARG A 294 5.39 -6.36 15.84
C ARG A 294 4.43 -5.26 15.38
N LEU A 295 3.57 -5.55 14.42
CA LEU A 295 2.55 -4.61 13.93
C LEU A 295 1.58 -4.20 15.05
N LEU A 296 1.08 -5.17 15.83
CA LEU A 296 0.16 -4.88 16.93
C LEU A 296 0.76 -4.02 18.05
N ARG A 297 2.09 -3.98 18.16
CA ARG A 297 2.83 -3.16 19.12
C ARG A 297 3.39 -1.88 18.50
N ALA A 298 3.14 -1.64 17.22
CA ALA A 298 3.60 -0.44 16.56
C ALA A 298 2.82 0.78 17.09
N PRO A 299 3.48 1.93 17.30
CA PRO A 299 2.82 3.16 17.71
C PRO A 299 1.88 3.68 16.60
N MET A 300 0.90 4.50 16.97
CA MET A 300 -0.05 5.08 15.99
C MET A 300 0.66 5.86 14.87
N CYS A 301 1.75 6.56 15.18
CA CYS A 301 2.54 7.27 14.16
C CYS A 301 3.04 6.38 13.02
N PHE A 302 3.26 5.07 13.26
CA PHE A 302 3.61 4.13 12.20
C PHE A 302 2.47 3.99 11.18
N PHE A 303 1.22 3.91 11.64
CA PHE A 303 0.04 3.76 10.79
C PHE A 303 -0.32 5.06 10.07
N ASP A 304 0.03 6.19 10.65
CA ASP A 304 -0.21 7.51 10.05
C ASP A 304 0.74 7.76 8.88
N THR A 305 1.98 7.26 9.00
CA THR A 305 3.05 7.40 8.00
C THR A 305 2.97 6.33 6.91
N ASN A 306 2.47 5.13 7.25
CA ASN A 306 2.41 3.99 6.33
C ASN A 306 0.98 3.74 5.86
N PRO A 307 0.69 3.87 4.55
CA PRO A 307 -0.65 3.67 4.03
C PRO A 307 -1.14 2.24 4.29
N ILE A 308 -2.43 2.09 4.63
CA ILE A 308 -2.98 0.78 5.01
C ILE A 308 -2.85 -0.26 3.88
N GLY A 309 -2.91 0.19 2.62
CA GLY A 309 -2.70 -0.66 1.46
C GLY A 309 -1.30 -1.29 1.40
N ARG A 310 -0.27 -0.56 1.86
CA ARG A 310 1.12 -1.07 1.93
C ARG A 310 1.23 -2.18 2.98
N ILE A 311 0.66 -1.95 4.16
CA ILE A 311 0.63 -2.96 5.23
C ILE A 311 -0.12 -4.19 4.73
N LEU A 312 -1.30 -4.00 4.12
CA LEU A 312 -2.09 -5.11 3.58
C LEU A 312 -1.34 -5.90 2.50
N ASN A 313 -0.64 -5.22 1.59
CA ASN A 313 0.16 -5.87 0.55
C ASN A 313 1.26 -6.76 1.15
N ARG A 314 1.89 -6.33 2.25
CA ARG A 314 2.91 -7.10 2.97
C ARG A 314 2.31 -8.37 3.61
N PHE A 315 1.11 -8.26 4.18
CA PHE A 315 0.41 -9.41 4.76
C PHE A 315 -0.22 -10.34 3.73
N ALA A 316 -0.44 -9.88 2.50
CA ALA A 316 -1.04 -10.65 1.43
C ALA A 316 0.01 -11.17 0.43
N SER A 317 0.54 -10.30 -0.43
CA SER A 317 1.44 -10.67 -1.53
C SER A 317 2.78 -11.22 -1.04
N ASP A 318 3.42 -10.55 -0.09
CA ASP A 318 4.77 -10.96 0.35
C ASP A 318 4.74 -12.23 1.20
N VAL A 319 3.71 -12.38 2.04
CA VAL A 319 3.47 -13.63 2.78
C VAL A 319 3.16 -14.77 1.80
N MET A 320 2.36 -14.53 0.76
CA MET A 320 2.10 -15.54 -0.27
C MET A 320 3.37 -15.93 -1.04
N ALA A 321 4.27 -14.98 -1.32
CA ALA A 321 5.58 -15.28 -1.89
C ALA A 321 6.41 -16.15 -0.93
N CYS A 322 6.38 -15.86 0.37
CA CYS A 322 7.07 -16.67 1.39
C CYS A 322 6.46 -18.07 1.57
N ASP A 323 5.14 -18.21 1.44
CA ASP A 323 4.41 -19.47 1.59
C ASP A 323 4.63 -20.42 0.41
N LEU A 324 4.60 -19.89 -0.82
CA LEU A 324 4.53 -20.71 -2.04
C LEU A 324 5.74 -20.52 -2.96
N GLN A 325 6.10 -19.27 -3.25
CA GLN A 325 7.11 -18.99 -4.28
C GLN A 325 8.52 -19.37 -3.81
N ILE A 326 8.92 -18.94 -2.60
CA ILE A 326 10.25 -19.22 -2.08
C ILE A 326 10.49 -20.73 -1.91
N PRO A 327 9.59 -21.52 -1.28
CA PRO A 327 9.81 -22.96 -1.15
C PRO A 327 9.88 -23.69 -2.50
N PHE A 328 9.04 -23.29 -3.47
CA PHE A 328 9.08 -23.86 -4.81
C PHE A 328 10.38 -23.52 -5.56
N ALA A 329 10.82 -22.25 -5.48
CA ALA A 329 12.04 -21.78 -6.11
C ALA A 329 13.28 -22.44 -5.51
N ILE A 330 13.39 -22.49 -4.17
CA ILE A 330 14.52 -23.14 -3.48
C ILE A 330 14.54 -24.63 -3.77
N GLY A 331 13.38 -25.31 -3.71
CA GLY A 331 13.28 -26.73 -4.06
C GLY A 331 13.74 -27.01 -5.48
N SER A 332 13.24 -26.26 -6.46
CA SER A 332 13.62 -26.38 -7.86
C SER A 332 15.10 -26.08 -8.10
N LEU A 333 15.65 -25.05 -7.43
CA LEU A 333 17.06 -24.69 -7.52
C LEU A 333 17.95 -25.81 -6.96
N LEU A 334 17.66 -26.31 -5.75
CA LEU A 334 18.42 -27.38 -5.12
C LEU A 334 18.37 -28.66 -5.94
N TYR A 335 17.20 -29.01 -6.48
CA TYR A 335 17.03 -30.14 -7.37
C TYR A 335 17.89 -29.99 -8.64
N SER A 336 17.82 -28.84 -9.30
CA SER A 336 18.53 -28.57 -10.56
C SER A 336 20.05 -28.54 -10.39
N VAL A 337 20.55 -27.86 -9.35
CA VAL A 337 21.98 -27.81 -9.04
C VAL A 337 22.50 -29.21 -8.73
N SER A 338 21.78 -29.97 -7.91
CA SER A 338 22.17 -31.35 -7.58
C SER A 338 22.13 -32.27 -8.80
N ASN A 339 21.15 -32.10 -9.68
CA ASN A 339 21.06 -32.87 -10.93
C ASN A 339 22.26 -32.60 -11.86
N VAL A 340 22.62 -31.32 -12.03
CA VAL A 340 23.80 -30.91 -12.83
C VAL A 340 25.07 -31.48 -12.22
N MET A 341 25.23 -31.42 -10.89
CA MET A 341 26.37 -32.00 -10.20
C MET A 341 26.49 -33.50 -10.43
N VAL A 342 25.39 -34.25 -10.24
CA VAL A 342 25.38 -35.71 -10.44
C VAL A 342 25.66 -36.07 -11.90
N THR A 343 25.05 -35.36 -12.86
CA THR A 343 25.28 -35.58 -14.30
C THR A 343 26.71 -35.29 -14.71
N LEU A 344 27.34 -34.25 -14.14
CA LEU A 344 28.73 -33.94 -14.39
C LEU A 344 29.66 -35.03 -13.80
N CYS A 345 29.38 -35.49 -12.58
CA CYS A 345 30.13 -36.57 -11.95
C CYS A 345 30.06 -37.88 -12.74
N THR A 346 28.86 -38.24 -13.24
CA THR A 346 28.70 -39.45 -14.07
C THR A 346 29.39 -39.30 -15.42
N ALA A 347 29.29 -38.13 -16.06
CA ALA A 347 30.02 -37.85 -17.29
C ALA A 347 31.55 -37.98 -17.10
N LEU A 348 32.09 -37.44 -16.00
CA LEU A 348 33.50 -37.58 -15.63
C LEU A 348 33.90 -39.06 -15.44
N PHE A 349 33.04 -39.86 -14.80
CA PHE A 349 33.31 -41.28 -14.57
C PHE A 349 33.28 -42.11 -15.87
N LEU A 350 32.25 -41.93 -16.71
CA LEU A 350 32.07 -42.72 -17.93
C LEU A 350 32.99 -42.28 -19.07
N SER A 351 33.07 -40.97 -19.32
CA SER A 351 33.74 -40.40 -20.51
C SER A 351 35.16 -39.89 -20.24
N LYS A 352 35.60 -39.92 -18.96
CA LYS A 352 36.94 -39.52 -18.52
C LYS A 352 37.36 -38.16 -19.10
N TRP A 353 38.44 -38.13 -19.87
CA TRP A 353 39.05 -36.92 -20.44
C TRP A 353 38.14 -36.15 -21.39
N LEU A 354 37.16 -36.79 -22.03
CA LEU A 354 36.24 -36.11 -22.95
C LEU A 354 35.38 -35.05 -22.25
N THR A 355 35.15 -35.20 -20.94
CA THR A 355 34.33 -34.28 -20.13
C THR A 355 35.00 -32.92 -19.90
N LEU A 356 36.33 -32.82 -20.07
CA LEU A 356 37.03 -31.52 -20.03
C LEU A 356 36.55 -30.56 -21.13
N LEU A 357 35.98 -31.09 -22.22
CA LEU A 357 35.38 -30.28 -23.30
C LEU A 357 34.11 -29.54 -22.84
N ILE A 358 33.45 -29.97 -21.76
CA ILE A 358 32.24 -29.34 -21.20
C ILE A 358 32.61 -28.09 -20.36
N VAL A 359 33.83 -28.03 -19.81
CA VAL A 359 34.30 -26.90 -18.98
C VAL A 359 34.21 -25.54 -19.68
N PRO A 360 34.69 -25.34 -20.92
CA PRO A 360 34.55 -24.06 -21.61
C PRO A 360 33.07 -23.68 -21.87
N LEU A 361 32.20 -24.67 -22.11
CA LEU A 361 30.76 -24.43 -22.25
C LEU A 361 30.13 -23.97 -20.93
N LEU A 362 30.54 -24.55 -19.80
CA LEU A 362 30.11 -24.13 -18.46
C LEU A 362 30.55 -22.70 -18.14
N VAL A 363 31.79 -22.34 -18.49
CA VAL A 363 32.30 -20.97 -18.31
C VAL A 363 31.49 -19.98 -19.15
N LEU A 364 31.21 -20.32 -20.41
CA LEU A 364 30.35 -19.50 -21.29
C LEU A 364 28.95 -19.33 -20.69
N TYR A 365 28.36 -20.42 -20.18
CA TYR A 365 27.05 -20.39 -19.53
C TYR A 365 27.03 -19.45 -18.31
N VAL A 366 28.04 -19.55 -17.43
CA VAL A 366 28.14 -18.67 -16.24
C VAL A 366 28.33 -17.21 -16.64
N ARG A 367 29.13 -16.93 -17.68
CA ARG A 367 29.35 -15.57 -18.21
C ARG A 367 28.05 -14.97 -18.77
N LEU A 368 27.33 -15.73 -19.59
CA LEU A 368 26.02 -15.32 -20.13
C LEU A 368 25.02 -15.12 -19.00
N GLY A 369 24.94 -16.04 -18.04
CA GLY A 369 24.08 -15.93 -16.88
C GLY A 369 24.33 -14.65 -16.08
N ALA A 370 25.59 -14.32 -15.80
CA ALA A 370 25.96 -13.10 -15.08
C ALA A 370 25.55 -11.82 -15.83
N TYR A 371 25.65 -11.82 -17.17
CA TYR A 371 25.23 -10.69 -18.00
C TYR A 371 23.71 -10.45 -17.95
N PHE A 372 22.90 -11.52 -17.98
CA PHE A 372 21.44 -11.41 -17.94
C PHE A 372 20.87 -11.15 -16.53
N LEU A 373 21.61 -11.49 -15.47
CA LEU A 373 21.08 -11.43 -14.10
C LEU A 373 20.91 -10.01 -13.58
N ALA A 374 21.76 -9.06 -13.98
CA ALA A 374 21.66 -7.68 -13.50
C ALA A 374 20.43 -6.95 -14.08
N PRO A 375 20.20 -6.92 -15.42
CA PRO A 375 19.01 -6.29 -15.98
C PRO A 375 17.70 -6.94 -15.51
N LEU A 376 17.69 -8.27 -15.36
CA LEU A 376 16.48 -8.99 -14.92
C LEU A 376 16.08 -8.62 -13.49
N ARG A 377 17.05 -8.35 -12.61
CA ARG A 377 16.78 -7.89 -11.24
C ARG A 377 16.17 -6.50 -11.23
N ASP A 378 16.62 -5.62 -12.11
CA ASP A 378 16.10 -4.26 -12.18
C ASP A 378 14.68 -4.24 -12.77
N VAL A 379 14.41 -5.06 -13.78
CA VAL A 379 13.04 -5.21 -14.33
C VAL A 379 12.06 -5.74 -13.28
N ASN A 380 12.45 -6.76 -12.52
CA ASN A 380 11.61 -7.31 -11.44
C ASN A 380 11.41 -6.38 -10.24
N ARG A 381 12.12 -5.23 -10.16
CA ARG A 381 11.91 -4.21 -9.11
C ARG A 381 10.92 -3.12 -9.52
N ILE A 382 10.74 -2.96 -10.84
CA ILE A 382 9.84 -1.97 -11.43
C ILE A 382 8.43 -2.54 -11.55
N GLN A 383 8.32 -3.86 -11.76
CA GLN A 383 7.07 -4.62 -11.68
C GLN A 383 6.66 -4.86 -10.24
#